data_AF-A0A534WCK3-F1
#
_entry.id   AF-A0A534WCK3-F1
#
_cell.length_a   1.000
_cell.length_b   1.000
_cell.length_c   1.000
_cell.angle_alpha   90.00
_cell.angle_beta   90.00
_cell.angle_gamma   90.00
#
_symmetry.space_group_name_H-M   'P 1'
#
loop_
_entity.id
_entity.type
_entity.pdbx_description
1 polymer ?
#
loop_
_entity_poly.entity_id
_entity_poly.type
_entity_poly.pdbx_seq_one_letter_code
_entity_poly.pdbx_strand_id
1 'polypeptide(L)'
;NADTTVSLTAIKTATPVTRTVHGAPLIDLDGDGYYEYPGAALYERWREILQHRVFDDELGQFVSPLQYDPAPGENTGDHGGGDTQDSVLVHALSGLGPSGRRTIKYFDDLTTPGRETAAFQLVESLRQAMAELGDCLAATPTTCRHANHVNAFSSLGAAPSQTIGQTRGGVDRGSYNQIIELAPTLFSVNVQPPGQSGLVNAALLVQIEATSGAQRRMIMDGAHLTDQLEIYERFEYKPMPFTMAEVMAAQ
;
A
#
# COMPACT_ATOMS: atom_id res chain seq x y z
N ASN A 1 5.38 -8.25 -19.90
CA ASN A 1 6.10 -8.72 -18.71
C ASN A 1 7.43 -8.00 -18.61
N ALA A 2 7.46 -6.88 -17.88
CA ALA A 2 8.71 -6.22 -17.53
C ALA A 2 9.10 -6.76 -16.16
N ASP A 3 9.86 -7.85 -16.14
CA ASP A 3 10.54 -8.28 -14.92
C ASP A 3 11.44 -7.11 -14.47
N THR A 4 11.12 -6.53 -13.32
CA THR A 4 11.83 -5.37 -12.81
C THR A 4 12.85 -5.85 -11.80
N THR A 5 14.11 -5.49 -12.03
CA THR A 5 15.21 -5.83 -11.13
C THR A 5 15.35 -4.73 -10.10
N VAL A 6 15.09 -5.04 -8.83
CA VAL A 6 15.18 -4.10 -7.72
C VAL A 6 16.38 -4.42 -6.85
N SER A 7 17.16 -3.39 -6.50
CA SER A 7 18.24 -3.51 -5.53
C SER A 7 17.67 -3.32 -4.12
N LEU A 8 17.93 -4.30 -3.26
CA LEU A 8 17.52 -4.33 -1.86
C LEU A 8 18.76 -4.46 -0.98
N THR A 9 18.65 -4.14 0.30
CA THR A 9 19.72 -4.37 1.27
C THR A 9 19.35 -5.53 2.18
N ALA A 10 20.21 -6.54 2.28
CA ALA A 10 20.04 -7.64 3.22
C ALA A 10 20.07 -7.11 4.65
N ILE A 11 18.99 -7.35 5.39
CA ILE A 11 18.76 -6.76 6.72
C ILE A 11 19.88 -7.13 7.71
N LYS A 12 20.35 -8.38 7.69
CA LYS A 12 21.36 -8.87 8.65
C LYS A 12 22.79 -8.47 8.28
N THR A 13 23.13 -8.46 6.99
CA THR A 13 24.52 -8.29 6.52
C THR A 13 24.79 -6.93 5.90
N ALA A 14 23.77 -6.08 5.78
CA ALA A 14 23.80 -4.82 5.05
C ALA A 14 24.31 -4.95 3.60
N THR A 15 24.27 -6.15 3.03
CA THR A 15 24.80 -6.42 1.69
C THR A 15 23.74 -6.13 0.64
N PRO A 16 24.08 -5.46 -0.47
CA PRO A 16 23.16 -5.32 -1.60
C PRO A 16 22.74 -6.69 -2.14
N VAL A 17 21.45 -6.88 -2.35
CA VAL A 17 20.83 -8.08 -2.94
C VAL A 17 19.95 -7.62 -4.09
N THR A 18 20.07 -8.29 -5.21
CA THR A 18 19.23 -8.04 -6.37
C THR A 18 18.08 -9.03 -6.39
N ARG A 19 16.84 -8.54 -6.51
CA ARG A 19 15.67 -9.39 -6.74
C ARG A 19 14.95 -9.00 -8.01
N THR A 20 14.53 -10.03 -8.75
CA THR A 20 13.56 -9.87 -9.84
C THR A 20 12.16 -9.86 -9.24
N VAL A 21 11.44 -8.77 -9.47
CA VAL A 21 10.03 -8.63 -9.14
C VAL A 21 9.23 -8.81 -10.42
N HIS A 22 8.25 -9.71 -10.37
CA HIS A 22 7.32 -9.94 -11.46
C HIS A 22 6.08 -9.06 -11.28
N GLY A 23 5.59 -8.45 -12.36
CA GLY A 23 4.38 -7.62 -12.36
C GLY A 23 4.67 -6.14 -12.58
N ALA A 24 3.73 -5.28 -12.18
CA ALA A 24 3.88 -3.83 -12.19
C ALA A 24 4.07 -3.35 -10.75
N PRO A 25 5.32 -3.22 -10.26
CA PRO A 25 5.56 -2.80 -8.89
C PRO A 25 5.02 -1.39 -8.65
N LEU A 26 4.34 -1.21 -7.51
CA LEU A 26 3.99 0.10 -6.97
C LEU A 26 5.26 0.74 -6.39
N ILE A 27 6.07 1.34 -7.26
CA ILE A 27 7.36 1.92 -6.88
C ILE A 27 7.53 3.29 -7.53
N ASP A 28 8.08 4.22 -6.75
CA ASP A 28 8.53 5.53 -7.19
C ASP A 28 10.06 5.54 -7.10
N LEU A 29 10.74 5.52 -8.25
CA LEU A 29 12.20 5.37 -8.32
C LEU A 29 12.95 6.70 -8.25
N ASP A 30 12.35 7.78 -8.74
CA ASP A 30 12.96 9.12 -8.78
C ASP A 30 12.44 10.05 -7.67
N GLY A 31 11.43 9.60 -6.91
CA GLY A 31 10.89 10.27 -5.74
C GLY A 31 9.99 11.45 -6.08
N ASP A 32 9.38 11.43 -7.26
CA ASP A 32 8.59 12.55 -7.76
C ASP A 32 7.10 12.52 -7.37
N GLY A 33 6.70 11.50 -6.59
CA GLY A 33 5.37 11.36 -6.04
C GLY A 33 4.44 10.48 -6.85
N TYR A 34 4.95 9.78 -7.86
CA TYR A 34 4.15 8.96 -8.75
C TYR A 34 4.77 7.59 -8.98
N TYR A 35 3.93 6.59 -9.21
CA TYR A 35 4.40 5.26 -9.57
C TYR A 35 5.01 5.24 -10.98
N GLU A 36 6.13 4.54 -11.12
CA GLU A 36 6.88 4.40 -12.36
C GLU A 36 6.04 3.76 -13.47
N TYR A 37 5.19 2.79 -13.11
CA TYR A 37 4.44 1.98 -14.07
C TYR A 37 2.92 2.21 -13.98
N PRO A 38 2.22 2.32 -15.11
CA PRO A 38 0.77 2.56 -15.12
C PRO A 38 -0.06 1.29 -14.84
N GLY A 39 0.57 0.19 -14.39
CA GLY A 39 -0.10 -1.09 -14.20
C GLY A 39 -1.19 -1.04 -13.13
N ALA A 40 -0.99 -0.25 -12.07
CA ALA A 40 -2.01 -0.01 -11.05
C ALA A 40 -3.21 0.76 -11.62
N ALA A 41 -2.96 1.86 -12.35
CA ALA A 41 -4.01 2.61 -13.05
C ALA A 41 -4.83 1.71 -13.99
N LEU A 42 -4.15 0.83 -14.73
CA LEU A 42 -4.83 -0.15 -15.58
C LEU A 42 -5.67 -1.14 -14.77
N TYR A 43 -5.10 -1.69 -13.70
CA TYR A 43 -5.80 -2.67 -12.84
C TYR A 43 -7.03 -2.05 -12.19
N GLU A 44 -6.89 -0.89 -11.56
CA GLU A 44 -8.00 -0.20 -10.88
C GLU A 44 -9.12 0.13 -11.86
N ARG A 45 -8.79 0.71 -13.01
CA ARG A 45 -9.81 1.07 -14.01
C ARG A 45 -10.48 -0.16 -14.62
N TRP A 46 -9.69 -1.18 -14.94
CA TRP A 46 -10.20 -2.47 -15.44
C TRP A 46 -11.15 -3.12 -14.43
N ARG A 47 -10.74 -3.16 -13.17
CA ARG A 47 -11.47 -3.81 -12.10
C ARG A 47 -12.77 -3.06 -11.75
N GLU A 48 -12.78 -1.73 -11.82
CA GLU A 48 -13.98 -0.88 -11.71
C GLU A 48 -14.99 -1.18 -12.85
N ILE A 49 -14.53 -1.12 -14.11
CA ILE A 49 -15.38 -1.43 -15.28
C ILE A 49 -15.93 -2.85 -15.21
N LEU A 50 -15.07 -3.82 -14.87
CA LEU A 50 -15.47 -5.21 -14.71
C LEU A 50 -16.52 -5.36 -13.61
N GLN A 51 -16.39 -4.62 -12.50
CA GLN A 51 -17.34 -4.70 -11.41
C GLN A 51 -18.74 -4.33 -11.86
N HIS A 52 -18.86 -3.19 -12.55
CA HIS A 52 -20.14 -2.70 -13.04
C HIS A 52 -20.76 -3.65 -14.06
N ARG A 53 -19.94 -4.18 -14.98
CA ARG A 53 -20.40 -5.16 -15.98
C ARG A 53 -20.90 -6.49 -15.40
N VAL A 54 -20.44 -6.87 -14.20
CA VAL A 54 -20.68 -8.20 -13.61
C VAL A 54 -21.70 -8.16 -12.47
N PHE A 55 -21.98 -6.99 -11.90
CA PHE A 55 -22.83 -6.91 -10.72
C PHE A 55 -23.90 -5.82 -10.78
N ASP A 56 -23.89 -4.91 -11.76
CA ASP A 56 -24.89 -3.83 -11.79
C ASP A 56 -26.31 -4.36 -12.02
N ASP A 57 -26.49 -5.47 -12.73
CA ASP A 57 -27.82 -6.03 -12.97
C ASP A 57 -28.37 -6.80 -11.75
N GLU A 58 -27.51 -7.45 -10.94
CA GLU A 58 -27.96 -8.11 -9.71
C GLU A 58 -27.99 -7.21 -8.47
N LEU A 59 -27.01 -6.31 -8.33
CA LEU A 59 -26.84 -5.48 -7.14
C LEU A 59 -27.22 -4.02 -7.39
N GLY A 60 -27.18 -3.54 -8.64
CA GLY A 60 -27.53 -2.15 -9.00
C GLY A 60 -26.81 -1.13 -8.12
N GLN A 61 -27.58 -0.26 -7.48
CA GLN A 61 -27.05 0.76 -6.57
C GLN A 61 -26.30 0.21 -5.34
N PHE A 62 -26.41 -1.10 -5.06
CA PHE A 62 -25.69 -1.75 -3.97
C PHE A 62 -24.26 -2.19 -4.35
N VAL A 63 -23.87 -2.03 -5.62
CA VAL A 63 -22.46 -2.12 -6.01
C VAL A 63 -21.74 -0.91 -5.39
N SER A 64 -21.09 -1.14 -4.24
CA SER A 64 -20.16 -0.17 -3.66
C SER A 64 -18.99 0.12 -4.62
N PRO A 65 -18.43 1.32 -4.62
CA PRO A 65 -17.19 1.59 -5.34
C PRO A 65 -16.03 0.84 -4.69
N LEU A 66 -15.07 0.43 -5.51
CA LEU A 66 -13.79 -0.07 -5.02
C LEU A 66 -12.98 1.08 -4.44
N GLN A 67 -12.44 0.89 -3.24
CA GLN A 67 -11.60 1.88 -2.58
C GLN A 67 -10.17 1.35 -2.54
N TYR A 68 -9.33 1.92 -3.41
CA TYR A 68 -7.89 1.61 -3.47
C TYR A 68 -7.07 2.53 -2.55
N ASP A 69 -7.60 3.72 -2.26
CA ASP A 69 -7.08 4.67 -1.29
C ASP A 69 -7.97 4.69 -0.03
N PRO A 70 -7.64 3.89 0.99
CA PRO A 70 -8.42 3.85 2.22
C PRO A 70 -8.24 5.14 3.03
N ALA A 71 -9.22 5.48 3.85
CA ALA A 71 -9.19 6.72 4.62
C ALA A 71 -8.04 6.72 5.64
N PRO A 72 -7.55 7.91 6.08
CA PRO A 72 -6.54 7.99 7.13
C PRO A 72 -6.96 7.21 8.40
N GLY A 73 -6.19 6.18 8.76
CA GLY A 73 -6.48 5.28 9.89
C GLY A 73 -7.07 3.93 9.51
N GLU A 74 -7.37 3.71 8.23
CA GLU A 74 -7.72 2.40 7.68
C GLU A 74 -6.48 1.69 7.12
N ASN A 75 -6.56 0.36 7.00
CA ASN A 75 -5.45 -0.43 6.46
C ASN A 75 -5.33 -0.18 4.97
N THR A 76 -4.09 -0.05 4.49
CA THR A 76 -3.72 0.31 3.09
C THR A 76 -3.95 -0.84 2.10
N GLY A 77 -4.78 -1.81 2.48
CA GLY A 77 -5.21 -2.96 1.71
C GLY A 77 -6.36 -3.68 2.39
N ASP A 78 -7.28 -4.23 1.60
CA ASP A 78 -8.26 -5.20 2.09
C ASP A 78 -7.51 -6.45 2.57
N HIS A 79 -7.53 -6.72 3.87
CA HIS A 79 -6.92 -7.93 4.46
C HIS A 79 -7.71 -9.21 4.17
N GLY A 80 -8.49 -9.23 3.09
CA GLY A 80 -9.25 -10.38 2.63
C GLY A 80 -10.42 -10.69 3.55
N GLY A 81 -11.16 -9.66 3.98
CA GLY A 81 -12.44 -9.89 4.63
C GLY A 81 -13.33 -10.72 3.70
N GLY A 82 -13.94 -11.80 4.20
CA GLY A 82 -14.76 -12.70 3.37
C GLY A 82 -15.95 -12.01 2.69
N ASP A 83 -16.31 -10.80 3.14
CA ASP A 83 -17.46 -10.02 2.70
C ASP A 83 -17.09 -8.84 1.78
N THR A 84 -15.88 -8.82 1.19
CA THR A 84 -15.51 -7.75 0.24
C THR A 84 -15.94 -8.06 -1.19
N GLN A 85 -16.05 -7.03 -2.02
CA GLN A 85 -16.43 -7.18 -3.43
C GLN A 85 -15.39 -7.99 -4.22
N ASP A 86 -14.13 -7.97 -3.80
CA ASP A 86 -13.09 -8.82 -4.37
C ASP A 86 -13.30 -10.30 -4.02
N SER A 87 -13.74 -10.61 -2.80
CA SER A 87 -14.18 -11.97 -2.43
C SER A 87 -15.34 -12.43 -3.32
N VAL A 88 -16.34 -11.56 -3.55
CA VAL A 88 -17.47 -11.87 -4.45
C VAL A 88 -17.00 -12.10 -5.89
N LEU A 89 -16.08 -11.29 -6.43
CA LEU A 89 -15.52 -11.49 -7.77
C LEU A 89 -14.75 -12.82 -7.87
N VAL A 90 -13.97 -13.18 -6.86
CA VAL A 90 -13.27 -14.48 -6.83
C VAL A 90 -14.28 -15.65 -6.83
N HIS A 91 -15.37 -15.53 -6.08
CA HIS A 91 -16.45 -16.51 -6.10
C HIS A 91 -17.16 -16.57 -7.46
N ALA A 92 -17.42 -15.43 -8.09
CA ALA A 92 -17.98 -15.36 -9.43
C ALA A 92 -17.07 -16.04 -10.48
N LEU A 93 -15.76 -15.78 -10.42
CA LEU A 93 -14.76 -16.35 -11.32
C LEU A 93 -14.60 -17.86 -11.15
N SER A 94 -14.60 -18.34 -9.91
CA SER A 94 -14.53 -19.78 -9.62
C SER A 94 -15.84 -20.52 -9.90
N GLY A 95 -16.95 -19.78 -9.98
CA GLY A 95 -18.31 -20.33 -10.04
C GLY A 95 -18.72 -21.05 -8.76
N LEU A 96 -17.98 -20.89 -7.66
CA LEU A 96 -18.21 -21.53 -6.36
C LEU A 96 -18.26 -20.46 -5.27
N GLY A 97 -19.30 -20.50 -4.44
CA GLY A 97 -19.45 -19.61 -3.28
C GLY A 97 -18.64 -20.09 -2.07
N PRO A 98 -18.71 -19.38 -0.94
CA PRO A 98 -17.94 -19.70 0.27
C PRO A 98 -18.14 -21.13 0.81
N SER A 99 -19.32 -21.73 0.55
CA SER A 99 -19.65 -23.10 0.95
C SER A 99 -19.23 -24.18 -0.06
N GLY A 100 -18.54 -23.81 -1.15
CA GLY A 100 -18.20 -24.70 -2.26
C GLY A 100 -19.38 -25.08 -3.16
N ARG A 101 -20.55 -24.45 -2.97
CA ARG A 101 -21.73 -24.62 -3.84
C ARG A 101 -21.64 -23.70 -5.04
N ARG A 102 -22.27 -24.08 -6.16
CA ARG A 102 -22.32 -23.24 -7.36
C ARG A 102 -22.97 -21.89 -7.06
N THR A 103 -22.36 -20.81 -7.53
CA THR A 103 -22.89 -19.44 -7.43
C THR A 103 -23.93 -19.18 -8.52
N ILE A 104 -24.57 -18.01 -8.42
CA ILE A 104 -25.26 -17.36 -9.54
C ILE A 104 -24.23 -17.08 -10.65
N LYS A 105 -24.70 -17.05 -11.90
CA LYS A 105 -23.86 -16.74 -13.06
C LYS A 105 -23.69 -15.23 -13.24
N TYR A 106 -22.91 -14.59 -12.37
CA TYR A 106 -22.68 -13.14 -12.39
C TYR A 106 -22.15 -12.58 -13.72
N PHE A 107 -21.54 -13.41 -14.57
CA PHE A 107 -21.01 -12.96 -15.87
C PHE A 107 -22.04 -13.01 -17.01
N ASP A 108 -23.27 -13.39 -16.73
CA ASP A 108 -24.35 -13.54 -17.70
C ASP A 108 -25.34 -12.38 -17.49
N ASP A 109 -25.11 -11.23 -18.14
CA ASP A 109 -25.95 -10.03 -17.98
C ASP A 109 -27.40 -10.35 -18.37
N LEU A 110 -28.28 -10.32 -17.37
CA LEU A 110 -29.69 -10.69 -17.52
C LEU A 110 -30.48 -9.71 -18.37
N THR A 111 -29.93 -8.52 -18.64
CA THR A 111 -30.53 -7.47 -19.46
C THR A 111 -30.23 -7.63 -20.95
N THR A 112 -29.26 -8.48 -21.32
CA THR A 112 -28.95 -8.77 -22.71
C THR A 112 -29.58 -10.10 -23.18
N PRO A 113 -29.92 -10.23 -24.49
CA PRO A 113 -30.44 -11.50 -25.01
C PRO A 113 -29.36 -12.59 -25.13
N GLY A 114 -28.08 -12.21 -25.10
CA GLY A 114 -26.95 -13.10 -25.28
C GLY A 114 -26.53 -13.75 -23.96
N ARG A 115 -25.94 -14.95 -24.03
CA ARG A 115 -25.25 -15.51 -22.86
C ARG A 115 -23.81 -15.10 -22.89
N GLU A 116 -23.42 -14.31 -21.91
CA GLU A 116 -22.06 -13.82 -21.79
C GLU A 116 -21.23 -14.77 -20.95
N THR A 117 -19.92 -14.71 -21.16
CA THR A 117 -18.97 -15.58 -20.47
C THR A 117 -18.03 -14.72 -19.66
N ALA A 118 -17.47 -15.29 -18.59
CA ALA A 118 -16.43 -14.62 -17.82
C ALA A 118 -15.27 -14.15 -18.71
N ALA A 119 -14.82 -14.99 -19.64
CA ALA A 119 -13.77 -14.63 -20.60
C ALA A 119 -14.14 -13.42 -21.47
N PHE A 120 -15.39 -13.32 -21.91
CA PHE A 120 -15.86 -12.17 -22.68
C PHE A 120 -15.83 -10.89 -21.84
N GLN A 121 -16.45 -10.89 -20.66
CA GLN A 121 -16.51 -9.70 -19.80
C GLN A 121 -15.12 -9.27 -19.31
N LEU A 122 -14.22 -10.20 -18.99
CA LEU A 122 -12.84 -9.91 -18.61
C LEU A 122 -12.06 -9.22 -19.74
N VAL A 123 -12.22 -9.68 -20.98
CA VAL A 123 -11.51 -9.11 -22.14
C VAL A 123 -12.11 -7.78 -22.56
N GLU A 124 -13.44 -7.64 -22.59
CA GLU A 124 -14.10 -6.39 -22.98
C GLU A 124 -13.89 -5.28 -21.95
N SER A 125 -13.95 -5.59 -20.65
CA SER A 125 -13.58 -4.63 -19.60
C SER A 125 -12.13 -4.18 -19.73
N LEU A 126 -11.19 -5.08 -20.04
CA LEU A 126 -9.78 -4.72 -20.22
C LEU A 126 -9.57 -3.84 -21.46
N ARG A 127 -10.21 -4.18 -22.58
CA ARG A 127 -10.18 -3.36 -23.80
C ARG A 127 -10.73 -1.97 -23.55
N GLN A 128 -11.84 -1.88 -22.82
CA GLN A 128 -12.43 -0.61 -22.45
C GLN A 128 -11.50 0.21 -21.55
N ALA A 129 -10.92 -0.39 -20.51
CA ALA A 129 -9.95 0.27 -19.64
C ALA A 129 -8.74 0.79 -20.43
N MET A 130 -8.20 -0.02 -21.34
CA MET A 130 -7.09 0.39 -22.21
C MET A 130 -7.47 1.54 -23.14
N ALA A 131 -8.69 1.54 -23.68
CA ALA A 131 -9.17 2.61 -24.55
C ALA A 131 -9.42 3.92 -23.79
N GLU A 132 -9.96 3.84 -22.57
CA GLU A 132 -10.22 5.02 -21.73
C GLU A 132 -8.93 5.63 -21.17
N LEU A 133 -7.94 4.79 -20.81
CA LEU A 133 -6.63 5.26 -20.36
C LEU A 133 -5.77 5.74 -21.53
N GLY A 134 -5.86 5.13 -22.71
CA GLY A 134 -5.17 5.60 -23.91
C GLY A 134 -3.68 5.89 -23.70
N ASP A 135 -3.27 7.14 -23.92
CA ASP A 135 -1.90 7.62 -23.77
C ASP A 135 -1.35 7.51 -22.33
N CYS A 136 -2.23 7.39 -21.33
CA CYS A 136 -1.87 7.16 -19.94
C CYS A 136 -1.15 5.80 -19.72
N LEU A 137 -1.27 4.86 -20.67
CA LEU A 137 -0.58 3.55 -20.65
C LEU A 137 0.74 3.54 -21.42
N ALA A 138 1.18 4.68 -21.98
CA ALA A 138 2.49 4.78 -22.58
C ALA A 138 3.58 4.39 -21.57
N ALA A 139 4.76 3.96 -22.05
CA ALA A 139 5.85 3.55 -21.17
C ALA A 139 6.33 4.69 -20.23
N THR A 140 6.13 5.95 -20.61
CA THR A 140 6.46 7.15 -19.82
C THR A 140 5.35 8.20 -19.97
N PRO A 141 4.18 8.00 -19.33
CA PRO A 141 3.07 8.92 -19.45
C PRO A 141 3.37 10.17 -18.62
N THR A 142 3.28 11.38 -19.20
CA THR A 142 3.55 12.63 -18.47
C THR A 142 2.30 13.29 -17.90
N THR A 143 1.10 12.88 -18.33
CA THR A 143 -0.17 13.55 -18.03
C THR A 143 -1.15 12.74 -17.19
N CYS A 144 -0.85 11.46 -16.90
CA CYS A 144 -1.77 10.56 -16.20
C CYS A 144 -1.06 9.60 -15.25
N ARG A 145 0.04 10.03 -14.66
CA ARG A 145 0.78 9.17 -13.74
C ARG A 145 -0.08 8.92 -12.50
N HIS A 146 -0.04 7.69 -12.03
CA HIS A 146 -0.72 7.31 -10.81
C HIS A 146 0.05 7.89 -9.63
N ALA A 147 -0.59 8.73 -8.83
CA ALA A 147 0.06 9.27 -7.63
C ALA A 147 0.38 8.14 -6.66
N ASN A 148 1.43 8.32 -5.86
CA ASN A 148 1.75 7.40 -4.78
C ASN A 148 0.58 7.33 -3.79
N HIS A 149 0.23 6.11 -3.40
CA HIS A 149 -0.57 5.91 -2.19
C HIS A 149 0.24 6.42 -1.00
N VAL A 150 -0.42 7.00 -0.01
CA VAL A 150 0.25 7.54 1.18
C VAL A 150 -0.34 6.95 2.44
N ASN A 151 0.51 6.60 3.40
CA ASN A 151 0.03 6.18 4.72
C ASN A 151 0.07 7.38 5.67
N ALA A 152 -0.99 7.56 6.45
CA ALA A 152 -1.09 8.63 7.44
C ALA A 152 -0.99 8.09 8.87
N PHE A 153 -0.13 8.71 9.67
CA PHE A 153 -0.08 8.61 11.12
C PHE A 153 -0.92 9.74 11.70
N SER A 154 -2.20 9.43 11.93
CA SER A 154 -3.18 10.40 12.42
C SER A 154 -2.85 10.87 13.83
N SER A 155 -2.87 12.18 14.02
CA SER A 155 -2.72 12.78 15.35
C SER A 155 -4.06 12.87 16.09
N LEU A 156 -4.00 12.72 17.42
CA LEU A 156 -5.10 13.02 18.34
C LEU A 156 -5.05 14.46 18.89
N GLY A 157 -4.11 15.30 18.42
CA GLY A 157 -4.11 16.74 18.66
C GLY A 157 -2.74 17.36 18.89
N ALA A 158 -1.98 16.88 19.89
CA ALA A 158 -0.80 17.57 20.41
C ALA A 158 0.39 17.71 19.43
N ALA A 159 0.37 16.97 18.32
CA ALA A 159 1.33 17.08 17.22
C ALA A 159 0.59 17.07 15.89
N PRO A 160 1.15 17.52 14.76
CA PRO A 160 0.52 17.34 13.46
C PRO A 160 0.56 15.87 13.01
N SER A 161 -0.47 15.42 12.27
CA SER A 161 -0.44 14.14 11.57
C SER A 161 0.77 14.06 10.65
N GLN A 162 1.32 12.85 10.49
CA GLN A 162 2.47 12.61 9.63
C GLN A 162 2.07 11.72 8.46
N THR A 163 2.75 11.88 7.34
CA THR A 163 2.49 11.09 6.13
C THR A 163 3.81 10.51 5.62
N ILE A 164 3.75 9.26 5.15
CA ILE A 164 4.83 8.58 4.44
C ILE A 164 4.33 8.11 3.07
N GLY A 165 5.26 7.73 2.19
CA GLY A 165 4.98 7.20 0.86
C GLY A 165 5.00 8.24 -0.24
N GLN A 166 5.24 9.51 0.09
CA GLN A 166 5.32 10.60 -0.89
C GLN A 166 6.52 10.47 -1.84
N THR A 167 7.57 9.75 -1.45
CA THR A 167 8.82 9.66 -2.24
C THR A 167 9.18 8.26 -2.69
N ARG A 168 8.47 7.24 -2.18
CA ARG A 168 8.78 5.83 -2.46
C ARG A 168 7.56 4.96 -2.68
N GLY A 169 6.36 5.56 -2.69
CA GLY A 169 5.10 4.83 -2.70
C GLY A 169 4.62 4.43 -1.31
N GLY A 170 3.33 4.15 -1.20
CA GLY A 170 2.70 3.70 0.03
C GLY A 170 3.24 2.36 0.49
N VAL A 171 3.24 2.14 1.80
CA VAL A 171 3.77 0.93 2.42
C VAL A 171 2.60 0.06 2.89
N ASP A 172 2.34 -1.05 2.21
CA ASP A 172 1.43 -2.10 2.72
C ASP A 172 2.20 -3.05 3.64
N ARG A 173 2.21 -2.72 4.93
CA ARG A 173 3.02 -3.39 5.94
C ARG A 173 2.42 -3.20 7.32
N GLY A 174 2.68 -4.15 8.22
CA GLY A 174 2.25 -4.07 9.61
C GLY A 174 2.72 -2.78 10.28
N SER A 175 1.87 -2.17 11.11
CA SER A 175 2.10 -0.87 11.75
C SER A 175 3.40 -0.79 12.57
N TYR A 176 3.96 -1.94 12.95
CA TYR A 176 5.34 -2.10 13.38
C TYR A 176 5.85 -3.44 12.83
N ASN A 177 7.17 -3.60 12.78
CA ASN A 177 7.77 -4.90 12.47
C ASN A 177 8.97 -5.18 13.34
N GLN A 178 9.16 -6.46 13.60
CA GLN A 178 10.26 -7.00 14.36
C GLN A 178 10.74 -8.27 13.67
N ILE A 179 12.06 -8.42 13.60
CA ILE A 179 12.71 -9.64 13.11
C ILE A 179 13.61 -10.14 14.23
N ILE A 180 13.41 -11.40 14.61
CA ILE A 180 14.24 -12.10 15.59
C ILE A 180 14.74 -13.38 14.93
N GLU A 181 16.05 -13.53 14.84
CA GLU A 181 16.72 -14.79 14.50
C GLU A 181 17.41 -15.32 15.76
N LEU A 182 17.05 -16.54 16.18
CA LEU A 182 17.48 -17.09 17.47
C LEU A 182 18.80 -17.87 17.41
N ALA A 183 19.16 -18.42 16.25
CA ALA A 183 20.33 -19.28 16.09
C ALA A 183 20.93 -19.14 14.67
N PRO A 184 22.27 -19.27 14.51
CA PRO A 184 23.25 -19.63 15.53
C PRO A 184 23.68 -18.48 16.45
N THR A 185 23.41 -17.23 16.06
CA THR A 185 23.66 -16.02 16.86
C THR A 185 22.38 -15.21 16.91
N LEU A 186 22.00 -14.74 18.10
CA LEU A 186 20.84 -13.86 18.26
C LEU A 186 21.01 -12.61 17.40
N PHE A 187 20.06 -12.36 16.51
CA PHE A 187 19.93 -11.11 15.76
C PHE A 187 18.51 -10.59 15.97
N SER A 188 18.39 -9.33 16.37
CA SER A 188 17.10 -8.71 16.66
C SER A 188 17.09 -7.26 16.19
N VAL A 189 16.11 -6.93 15.36
CA VAL A 189 15.88 -5.59 14.85
C VAL A 189 14.39 -5.27 14.86
N ASN A 190 14.04 -4.00 15.01
CA ASN A 190 12.66 -3.55 14.90
C ASN A 190 12.54 -2.17 14.25
N VAL A 191 11.31 -1.81 13.95
CA VAL A 191 10.92 -0.45 13.61
C VAL A 191 9.52 -0.22 14.17
N GLN A 192 9.35 0.88 14.89
CA GLN A 192 8.11 1.23 15.59
C GLN A 192 7.78 2.71 15.27
N PRO A 193 7.22 2.99 14.10
CA PRO A 193 6.83 4.34 13.73
C PRO A 193 5.64 4.82 14.58
N PRO A 194 5.41 6.15 14.70
CA PRO A 194 6.22 7.22 14.11
C PRO A 194 7.55 7.46 14.85
N GLY A 195 7.63 7.15 16.14
CA GLY A 195 8.80 7.31 16.99
C GLY A 195 8.58 6.64 18.35
N GLN A 196 9.60 6.68 19.21
CA GLN A 196 9.54 5.98 20.51
C GLN A 196 8.76 6.76 21.59
N SER A 197 8.69 8.09 21.47
CA SER A 197 8.08 8.97 22.46
C SER A 197 6.71 9.45 21.99
N GLY A 198 5.75 9.49 22.92
CA GLY A 198 4.47 10.20 22.75
C GLY A 198 4.39 11.48 23.60
N LEU A 199 5.48 11.88 24.25
CA LEU A 199 5.46 12.98 25.22
C LEU A 199 5.55 14.34 24.51
N VAL A 200 4.46 15.12 24.58
CA VAL A 200 4.45 16.53 24.19
C VAL A 200 4.14 17.38 25.41
N ASN A 201 5.16 18.05 25.96
CA ASN A 201 4.98 19.03 27.04
C ASN A 201 4.73 20.44 26.46
N ALA A 202 4.34 21.40 27.31
CA ALA A 202 4.00 22.76 26.88
C ALA A 202 5.15 23.46 26.13
N ALA A 203 6.40 23.25 26.55
CA ALA A 203 7.56 23.86 25.90
C ALA A 203 7.80 23.28 24.51
N LEU A 204 7.67 21.95 24.36
CA LEU A 204 7.81 21.27 23.07
C LEU A 204 6.66 21.63 22.13
N LEU A 205 5.42 21.71 22.64
CA LEU A 205 4.27 22.13 21.85
C LEU A 205 4.49 23.52 21.24
N VAL A 206 4.92 24.49 22.05
CA VAL A 206 5.22 25.85 21.58
C VAL A 206 6.29 25.84 20.49
N GLN A 207 7.32 24.99 20.60
CA GLN A 207 8.36 24.86 19.55
C GLN A 207 7.80 24.27 18.25
N ILE A 208 6.95 23.24 18.35
CA ILE A 208 6.31 22.60 17.18
C ILE A 208 5.38 23.59 16.48
N GLU A 209 4.58 24.35 17.23
CA GLU A 209 3.63 25.34 16.70
C GLU A 209 4.35 26.55 16.08
N ALA A 210 5.47 26.98 16.66
CA ALA A 210 6.23 28.14 16.19
C ALA A 210 7.10 27.87 14.95
N THR A 211 7.27 26.62 14.55
CA THR A 211 8.12 26.22 13.42
C THR A 211 7.32 25.50 12.34
N SER A 212 7.87 25.34 11.14
CA SER A 212 7.23 24.61 10.03
C SER A 212 8.26 23.86 9.18
N GLY A 213 7.78 23.00 8.29
CA GLY A 213 8.62 22.26 7.34
C GLY A 213 9.72 21.44 8.01
N ALA A 214 10.93 21.51 7.44
CA ALA A 214 12.09 20.75 7.90
C ALA A 214 12.46 21.03 9.37
N GLN A 215 12.34 22.29 9.82
CA GLN A 215 12.68 22.64 11.20
C GLN A 215 11.72 22.03 12.21
N ARG A 216 10.42 21.99 11.90
CA ARG A 216 9.44 21.28 12.73
C ARG A 216 9.75 19.79 12.80
N ARG A 217 10.08 19.16 11.66
CA ARG A 217 10.46 17.74 11.62
C ARG A 217 11.71 17.47 12.48
N MET A 218 12.76 18.28 12.37
CA MET A 218 13.96 18.16 13.22
C MET A 218 13.64 18.24 14.72
N ILE A 219 12.73 19.13 15.13
CA ILE A 219 12.30 19.25 16.55
C ILE A 219 11.56 17.98 16.99
N MET A 220 10.64 17.49 16.16
CA MET A 220 9.85 16.28 16.46
C MET A 220 10.74 15.02 16.49
N ASP A 221 11.69 14.90 15.58
CA ASP A 221 12.65 13.79 15.53
C ASP A 221 13.61 13.84 16.73
N GLY A 222 14.12 15.03 17.09
CA GLY A 222 14.96 15.20 18.28
C GLY A 222 14.24 14.89 19.60
N ALA A 223 12.91 14.96 19.62
CA ALA A 223 12.06 14.54 20.73
C ALA A 223 11.58 13.08 20.63
N HIS A 224 12.06 12.32 19.64
CA HIS A 224 11.67 10.94 19.32
C HIS A 224 10.17 10.76 19.03
N LEU A 225 9.49 11.80 18.51
CA LEU A 225 8.08 11.71 18.12
C LEU A 225 7.91 11.09 16.73
N THR A 226 8.86 11.32 15.82
CA THR A 226 8.75 10.97 14.38
C THR A 226 10.03 10.40 13.76
N ASP A 227 11.03 10.12 14.59
CA ASP A 227 12.39 9.74 14.19
C ASP A 227 12.51 8.36 13.53
N GLN A 228 11.42 7.59 13.47
CA GLN A 228 11.39 6.27 12.85
C GLN A 228 10.59 6.22 11.54
N LEU A 229 10.00 7.33 11.10
CA LEU A 229 9.20 7.38 9.87
C LEU A 229 10.01 7.06 8.62
N GLU A 230 11.19 7.67 8.46
CA GLU A 230 12.04 7.46 7.29
C GLU A 230 12.60 6.04 7.21
N ILE A 231 13.02 5.49 8.36
CA ILE A 231 13.48 4.09 8.47
C ILE A 231 12.35 3.13 8.09
N TYR A 232 11.12 3.40 8.55
CA TYR A 232 9.94 2.60 8.22
C TYR A 232 9.61 2.63 6.72
N GLU A 233 9.58 3.82 6.11
CA GLU A 233 9.32 4.00 4.67
C GLU A 233 10.37 3.31 3.79
N ARG A 234 11.62 3.24 4.25
CA ARG A 234 12.73 2.62 3.52
C ARG A 234 12.87 1.11 3.73
N PHE A 235 11.97 0.48 4.49
CA PHE A 235 12.11 -0.92 4.91
C PHE A 235 13.39 -1.20 5.70
N GLU A 236 13.91 -0.19 6.38
CA GLU A 236 15.06 -0.29 7.26
C GLU A 236 14.61 -0.63 8.69
N TYR A 237 15.57 -0.97 9.56
CA TYR A 237 15.30 -1.35 10.93
C TYR A 237 16.42 -0.85 11.84
N LYS A 238 16.07 -0.53 13.08
CA LYS A 238 17.05 -0.26 14.13
C LYS A 238 17.37 -1.54 14.92
N PRO A 239 18.61 -1.68 15.44
CA PRO A 239 18.93 -2.74 16.38
C PRO A 239 17.96 -2.75 17.56
N MET A 240 17.61 -3.95 18.03
CA MET A 240 16.91 -4.13 19.30
C MET A 240 17.87 -4.83 20.27
N PRO A 241 18.55 -4.07 21.14
CA PRO A 241 19.44 -4.63 22.14
C PRO A 241 18.74 -5.68 23.02
N PHE A 242 19.40 -6.80 23.25
CA PHE A 242 18.89 -7.86 24.11
C PHE A 242 19.75 -8.04 25.36
N THR A 243 21.06 -7.90 25.22
CA THR A 243 22.02 -7.98 26.32
C THR A 243 22.26 -6.61 26.95
N MET A 244 22.75 -6.60 28.20
CA MET A 244 23.10 -5.32 28.83
C MET A 244 24.27 -4.61 28.16
N ALA A 245 25.23 -5.37 27.62
CA ALA A 245 26.33 -4.78 26.87
C ALA A 245 25.83 -4.02 25.63
N GLU A 246 24.86 -4.60 24.90
CA GLU A 246 24.25 -3.95 23.73
C GLU A 246 23.43 -2.72 24.12
N VAL A 247 22.70 -2.76 25.23
CA VAL A 247 21.94 -1.59 25.72
C VAL A 247 22.89 -0.45 26.08
N MET A 248 23.99 -0.74 26.79
CA MET A 248 24.98 0.26 27.17
C MET A 248 25.72 0.83 25.95
N ALA A 249 25.86 0.07 24.87
CA ALA A 249 26.45 0.53 23.62
C ALA A 249 25.49 1.38 22.76
N ALA A 250 24.19 1.34 23.04
CA ALA A 250 23.14 2.03 22.29
C ALA A 250 22.66 3.35 22.94
N GLN A 251 23.20 3.71 24.12
CA GLN A 251 22.99 4.98 24.82
C GLN A 251 23.94 6.06 24.30
#